data_AF-A0A2D7KAI8-F1
#
_entry.id   AF-A0A2D7KAI8-F1
#
_cell.length_a   1.000
_cell.length_b   1.000
_cell.length_c   1.000
_cell.angle_alpha   90.00
_cell.angle_beta   90.00
_cell.angle_gamma   90.00
#
_symmetry.space_group_name_H-M   'P 1'
#
loop_
_entity.id
_entity.type
_entity.pdbx_description
1 polymer ?
#
loop_
_entity_poly.entity_id
_entity_poly.type
_entity_poly.pdbx_seq_one_letter_code
_entity_poly.pdbx_strand_id
1 'polypeptide(L)'
;MLSNLYEINPKYYEEFIKGLTEDSEQYEVIPTFRQQVGNRGNGIIDGHIQIKASKIIIETKLHGLEWINKLVKYSKSFDQNEYKLLIHLSSAKYSEIEIEEIENRLSDLKELGKIDFQSLTYQDLVDQLKELANNYQFEHYLQRLNEHFESYCIGMALMPKSNNILRAMACGQSYDLNVKHQFYFDLASRGYSDFKFLGIYKWKSVRHIGLVENMIQADWDEKNGLTVKHSKFPVTKEQKERLVEAIKESIEDGWEVDKDHRFFLLADFTNTDFKKTSPGGIFRVRFFNLEDVLDEVPDDIKLIAEQLKIEMWE
;
A
#
# COMPACT_ATOMS: atom_id res chain seq x y z
N MET A 1 0.95 -8.97 8.09
CA MET A 1 1.58 -9.14 6.77
C MET A 1 2.61 -10.26 6.81
N LEU A 2 3.74 -10.13 7.51
CA LEU A 2 4.80 -11.15 7.55
C LEU A 2 4.33 -12.55 7.99
N SER A 3 3.47 -12.65 9.01
CA SER A 3 2.87 -13.93 9.44
C SER A 3 2.08 -14.59 8.30
N ASN A 4 1.23 -13.83 7.60
CA ASN A 4 0.45 -14.35 6.48
C ASN A 4 1.37 -14.81 5.35
N LEU A 5 2.47 -14.09 5.10
CA LEU A 5 3.42 -14.47 4.06
C LEU A 5 4.08 -15.82 4.36
N TYR A 6 4.45 -16.05 5.63
CA TYR A 6 4.98 -17.34 6.08
C TYR A 6 3.94 -18.46 5.99
N GLU A 7 2.69 -18.18 6.36
CA GLU A 7 1.57 -19.13 6.26
C GLU A 7 1.25 -19.53 4.81
N ILE A 8 1.37 -18.60 3.86
CA ILE A 8 1.21 -18.90 2.43
C ILE A 8 2.33 -19.85 1.99
N ASN A 9 3.58 -19.45 2.21
CA ASN A 9 4.74 -20.30 1.95
C ASN A 9 5.98 -19.76 2.68
N PRO A 10 6.66 -20.57 3.50
CA PRO A 10 7.92 -20.17 4.15
C PRO A 10 8.98 -19.67 3.17
N LYS A 11 8.99 -20.17 1.93
CA LYS A 11 9.89 -19.72 0.87
C LYS A 11 9.62 -18.28 0.44
N TYR A 12 8.35 -17.88 0.33
CA TYR A 12 8.00 -16.48 -0.01
C TYR A 12 8.39 -15.53 1.11
N TYR A 13 8.20 -15.94 2.36
CA TYR A 13 8.68 -15.19 3.51
C TYR A 13 10.21 -15.05 3.52
N GLU A 14 10.95 -16.13 3.21
CA GLU A 14 12.40 -16.09 3.07
C GLU A 14 12.84 -15.10 1.98
N GLU A 15 12.28 -15.22 0.77
CA GLU A 15 12.60 -14.36 -0.38
C GLU A 15 12.23 -12.90 -0.13
N PHE A 16 11.11 -12.65 0.56
CA PHE A 16 10.72 -11.30 0.96
C PHE A 16 11.75 -10.66 1.88
N ILE A 17 12.15 -11.34 2.97
CA ILE A 17 13.15 -10.81 3.89
C ILE A 17 14.49 -10.62 3.19
N LYS A 18 14.90 -11.58 2.34
CA LYS A 18 16.14 -11.50 1.56
C LYS A 18 16.18 -10.26 0.67
N GLY A 19 15.09 -9.91 0.01
CA GLY A 19 15.05 -8.72 -0.84
C GLY A 19 15.02 -7.39 -0.08
N LEU A 20 14.84 -7.40 1.23
CA LEU A 20 14.95 -6.21 2.09
C LEU A 20 16.35 -6.00 2.66
N THR A 21 17.29 -6.90 2.39
CA THR A 21 18.61 -6.93 3.01
C THR A 21 19.71 -7.09 1.96
N GLU A 22 20.85 -6.44 2.17
CA GLU A 22 22.02 -6.64 1.30
C GLU A 22 22.74 -7.97 1.60
N ASP A 23 22.53 -8.57 2.77
CA ASP A 23 23.16 -9.82 3.23
C ASP A 23 22.27 -11.06 3.02
N SER A 24 21.59 -11.09 1.86
CA SER A 24 20.51 -12.05 1.52
C SER A 24 20.92 -13.53 1.60
N GLU A 25 22.20 -13.86 1.40
CA GLU A 25 22.70 -15.24 1.43
C GLU A 25 22.72 -15.86 2.83
N GLN A 26 22.58 -15.06 3.89
CA GLN A 26 22.69 -15.56 5.27
C GLN A 26 21.34 -15.92 5.91
N TYR A 27 20.24 -15.39 5.37
CA TYR A 27 18.91 -15.64 5.92
C TYR A 27 18.30 -16.93 5.39
N GLU A 28 17.99 -17.89 6.26
CA GLU A 28 17.33 -19.14 5.87
C GLU A 28 16.32 -19.53 6.96
N VAL A 29 15.10 -19.87 6.53
CA VAL A 29 14.05 -20.37 7.43
C VAL A 29 13.59 -21.77 7.06
N ILE A 30 13.97 -22.23 5.86
CA ILE A 30 13.68 -23.59 5.39
C ILE A 30 14.74 -24.55 5.97
N PRO A 31 14.33 -25.71 6.54
CA PRO A 31 15.29 -26.70 7.00
C PRO A 31 16.16 -27.21 5.85
N THR A 32 17.47 -27.27 6.08
CA THR A 32 18.41 -27.91 5.16
C THR A 32 18.55 -29.38 5.51
N PHE A 33 18.37 -30.25 4.53
CA PHE A 33 18.51 -31.70 4.65
C PHE A 33 19.80 -32.17 3.98
N ARG A 34 20.65 -32.89 4.71
CA ARG A 34 21.89 -33.48 4.21
C ARG A 34 21.99 -34.94 4.65
N GLN A 35 22.63 -35.77 3.84
CA GLN A 35 22.97 -37.15 4.18
C GLN A 35 24.48 -37.31 4.21
N GLN A 36 24.95 -38.29 4.99
CA GLN A 36 26.37 -38.66 5.09
C GLN A 36 27.30 -37.49 5.41
N VAL A 37 26.95 -36.70 6.44
CA VAL A 37 27.76 -35.55 6.85
C VAL A 37 28.85 -36.00 7.84
N GLY A 38 30.10 -35.60 7.58
CA GLY A 38 31.21 -35.90 8.49
C GLY A 38 31.07 -35.22 9.85
N ASN A 39 31.16 -35.98 10.93
CA ASN A 39 31.01 -35.45 12.29
C ASN A 39 32.36 -35.04 12.91
N ARG A 40 32.97 -33.94 12.46
CA ARG A 40 34.20 -33.35 13.05
C ARG A 40 35.22 -34.38 13.61
N GLY A 41 35.45 -35.50 12.92
CA GLY A 41 36.36 -36.59 13.30
C GLY A 41 35.74 -37.89 13.87
N ASN A 42 34.49 -37.91 14.33
CA ASN A 42 33.85 -39.06 14.99
C ASN A 42 32.66 -39.63 14.20
N GLY A 43 32.94 -40.26 13.07
CA GLY A 43 31.95 -40.99 12.27
C GLY A 43 31.21 -40.14 11.23
N ILE A 44 30.25 -40.80 10.57
CA ILE A 44 29.41 -40.21 9.51
C ILE A 44 27.98 -40.17 10.03
N ILE A 45 27.35 -39.01 9.93
CA ILE A 45 25.94 -38.81 10.27
C ILE A 45 25.11 -39.21 9.05
N ASP A 46 24.25 -40.22 9.21
CA ASP A 46 23.41 -40.73 8.12
C ASP A 46 22.36 -39.70 7.65
N GLY A 47 21.79 -38.93 8.59
CA GLY A 47 20.83 -37.86 8.30
C GLY A 47 21.07 -36.63 9.17
N HIS A 48 21.24 -35.48 8.53
CA HIS A 48 21.50 -34.20 9.17
C HIS A 48 20.47 -33.16 8.69
N ILE A 49 19.56 -32.79 9.58
CA ILE A 49 18.53 -31.77 9.34
C ILE A 49 18.85 -30.57 10.23
N GLN A 50 18.99 -29.39 9.62
CA GLN A 50 19.35 -28.18 10.34
C GLN A 50 18.46 -27.01 9.90
N ILE A 51 18.01 -26.22 10.87
CA ILE A 51 17.45 -24.88 10.65
C ILE A 51 18.42 -23.88 11.28
N LYS A 52 18.78 -22.82 10.56
CA LYS A 52 19.61 -21.75 11.10
C LYS A 52 18.78 -20.88 12.04
N ALA A 53 19.28 -20.61 13.24
CA ALA A 53 18.62 -19.71 14.16
C ALA A 53 18.67 -18.27 13.61
N SER A 54 17.54 -17.58 13.63
CA SER A 54 17.44 -16.18 13.22
C SER A 54 16.50 -15.42 14.14
N LYS A 55 16.76 -14.13 14.31
CA LYS A 55 15.90 -13.21 15.02
C LYS A 55 15.82 -11.91 14.24
N ILE A 56 14.59 -11.45 14.03
CA ILE A 56 14.27 -10.18 13.38
C ILE A 56 13.59 -9.30 14.42
N ILE A 57 14.12 -8.10 14.64
CA ILE A 57 13.52 -7.07 15.49
C ILE A 57 13.07 -5.94 14.60
N ILE A 58 11.80 -5.56 14.70
CA ILE A 58 11.21 -4.48 13.90
C ILE A 58 10.71 -3.39 14.84
N GLU A 59 11.29 -2.20 14.76
CA GLU A 59 10.75 -1.00 15.40
C GLU A 59 9.98 -0.20 14.35
N THR A 60 8.71 0.09 14.64
CA THR A 60 7.84 0.81 13.71
C THR A 60 7.53 2.22 14.20
N LYS A 61 7.53 3.17 13.27
CA LYS A 61 6.93 4.49 13.42
C LYS A 61 5.94 4.71 12.29
N LEU A 62 4.74 5.19 12.60
CA LEU A 62 3.81 5.58 11.53
C LEU A 62 4.35 6.81 10.79
N HIS A 63 4.93 7.76 11.54
CA HIS A 63 5.53 8.98 11.01
C HIS A 63 6.81 9.34 11.78
N GLY A 64 7.82 9.84 11.05
CA GLY A 64 9.09 10.30 11.60
C GLY A 64 10.03 9.17 12.03
N LEU A 65 11.25 9.52 12.42
CA LEU A 65 12.27 8.56 12.80
C LEU A 65 12.25 8.30 14.32
N GLU A 66 12.63 7.09 14.72
CA GLU A 66 12.89 6.79 16.12
C GLU A 66 14.26 7.34 16.56
N TRP A 67 14.53 7.32 17.85
CA TRP A 67 15.80 7.77 18.40
C TRP A 67 16.84 6.66 18.23
N ILE A 68 18.00 6.97 17.66
CA ILE A 68 19.12 6.03 17.45
C ILE A 68 19.46 5.28 18.75
N ASN A 69 19.47 5.98 19.89
CA ASN A 69 19.73 5.37 21.21
C ASN A 69 18.76 4.26 21.58
N LYS A 70 17.50 4.32 21.11
CA LYS A 70 16.51 3.28 21.35
C LYS A 70 16.76 2.07 20.44
N LEU A 71 17.07 2.30 19.17
CA LEU A 71 17.46 1.23 18.23
C LEU A 71 18.67 0.45 18.73
N VAL A 72 19.72 1.15 19.17
CA VAL A 72 20.93 0.51 19.73
C VAL A 72 20.61 -0.27 20.99
N LYS A 73 19.61 0.12 21.81
CA LYS A 73 19.21 -0.67 22.98
C LYS A 73 18.56 -2.00 22.59
N TYR A 74 17.84 -2.06 21.47
CA TYR A 74 17.20 -3.30 21.02
C TYR A 74 18.18 -4.37 20.58
N SER A 75 19.41 -3.99 20.21
CA SER A 75 20.48 -4.96 19.92
C SER A 75 20.71 -5.96 21.06
N LYS A 76 20.45 -5.58 22.32
CA LYS A 76 20.60 -6.43 23.50
C LYS A 76 19.63 -7.61 23.56
N SER A 77 18.62 -7.62 22.70
CA SER A 77 17.66 -8.72 22.58
C SER A 77 18.16 -9.83 21.64
N PHE A 78 19.28 -9.64 20.94
CA PHE A 78 19.90 -10.66 20.11
C PHE A 78 20.82 -11.60 20.92
N ASP A 79 20.97 -12.83 20.42
CA ASP A 79 21.82 -13.88 20.96
C ASP A 79 23.04 -14.13 20.06
N GLN A 80 24.17 -14.55 20.60
CA GLN A 80 25.42 -14.68 19.83
C GLN A 80 25.30 -15.55 18.56
N ASN A 81 24.60 -16.69 18.64
CA ASN A 81 24.60 -17.74 17.60
C ASN A 81 23.34 -17.73 16.70
N GLU A 82 22.87 -16.54 16.32
CA GLU A 82 21.75 -16.37 15.38
C GLU A 82 22.07 -15.32 14.31
N TYR A 83 21.37 -15.40 13.18
CA TYR A 83 21.26 -14.30 12.23
C TYR A 83 20.43 -13.17 12.87
N LYS A 84 20.93 -11.93 12.80
CA LYS A 84 20.40 -10.77 13.52
C LYS A 84 20.03 -9.68 12.54
N LEU A 85 18.74 -9.41 12.41
CA LEU A 85 18.23 -8.33 11.57
C LEU A 85 17.45 -7.33 12.40
N LEU A 86 17.88 -6.08 12.41
CA LEU A 86 17.21 -4.96 13.05
C LEU A 86 16.64 -4.05 11.97
N ILE A 87 15.32 -4.01 11.85
CA ILE A 87 14.61 -3.13 10.92
C ILE A 87 14.04 -1.94 11.70
N HIS A 88 14.34 -0.74 11.23
CA HIS A 88 13.51 0.42 11.53
C HIS A 88 12.58 0.69 10.35
N LEU A 89 11.27 0.65 10.58
CA LEU A 89 10.24 0.85 9.56
C LEU A 89 9.49 2.16 9.82
N SER A 90 9.54 3.10 8.87
CA SER A 90 8.81 4.37 9.00
C SER A 90 8.32 4.95 7.67
N SER A 91 7.62 6.09 7.70
CA SER A 91 7.32 6.88 6.50
C SER A 91 8.56 7.60 5.92
N ALA A 92 9.72 7.52 6.58
CA ALA A 92 10.97 8.15 6.19
C ALA A 92 12.17 7.24 6.52
N LYS A 93 13.28 7.40 5.79
CA LYS A 93 14.56 6.75 6.08
C LYS A 93 15.49 7.66 6.89
N TYR A 94 16.40 7.06 7.64
CA TYR A 94 17.58 7.77 8.14
C TYR A 94 18.46 8.22 6.97
N SER A 95 19.19 9.31 7.17
CA SER A 95 20.25 9.70 6.24
C SER A 95 21.41 8.70 6.26
N GLU A 96 22.23 8.67 5.20
CA GLU A 96 23.41 7.79 5.13
C GLU A 96 24.35 7.97 6.33
N ILE A 97 24.55 9.22 6.78
CA ILE A 97 25.38 9.55 7.94
C ILE A 97 24.80 8.94 9.23
N GLU A 98 23.47 9.01 9.40
CA GLU A 98 22.80 8.42 10.57
C GLU A 98 22.81 6.89 10.52
N ILE A 99 22.68 6.29 9.32
CA ILE A 99 22.81 4.84 9.13
C ILE A 99 24.22 4.40 9.53
N GLU A 100 25.25 5.08 9.04
CA GLU A 100 26.65 4.80 9.39
C GLU A 100 26.89 4.95 10.90
N GLU A 101 26.29 5.97 11.55
CA GLU A 101 26.35 6.11 13.02
C GLU A 101 25.73 4.89 13.72
N ILE A 102 24.54 4.46 13.29
CA ILE A 102 23.85 3.30 13.87
C ILE A 102 24.71 2.05 13.72
N GLU A 103 25.19 1.76 12.51
CA GLU A 103 25.98 0.58 12.21
C GLU A 103 27.28 0.52 13.01
N ASN A 104 28.01 1.65 13.09
CA ASN A 104 29.21 1.75 13.91
C ASN A 104 28.92 1.41 15.38
N ARG A 105 27.85 1.97 15.94
CA ARG A 105 27.44 1.71 17.33
C ARG A 105 26.99 0.27 17.58
N LEU A 106 26.39 -0.39 16.58
CA LEU A 106 26.06 -1.80 16.64
C LEU A 106 27.32 -2.67 16.55
N SER A 107 28.29 -2.29 15.72
CA SER A 107 29.56 -3.02 15.53
C SER A 107 30.44 -3.05 16.79
N ASP A 108 30.35 -2.01 17.64
CA ASP A 108 31.05 -1.94 18.93
C ASP A 108 30.60 -3.04 19.92
N LEU A 109 29.42 -3.64 19.70
CA LEU A 109 28.88 -4.72 20.51
C LEU A 109 29.45 -6.09 20.08
N LYS A 110 30.78 -6.22 20.15
CA LYS A 110 31.54 -7.38 19.62
C LYS A 110 31.03 -8.75 20.09
N GLU A 111 30.47 -8.82 21.30
CA GLU A 111 29.92 -10.06 21.88
C GLU A 111 28.73 -10.62 21.09
N LEU A 112 27.99 -9.76 20.39
CA LEU A 112 26.81 -10.14 19.60
C LEU A 112 27.18 -10.53 18.15
N GLY A 113 28.38 -10.20 17.69
CA GLY A 113 28.75 -10.35 16.28
C GLY A 113 28.00 -9.35 15.38
N LYS A 114 27.91 -9.66 14.07
CA LYS A 114 27.28 -8.76 13.09
C LYS A 114 25.76 -8.67 13.31
N ILE A 115 25.25 -7.44 13.39
CA ILE A 115 23.82 -7.12 13.33
C ILE A 115 23.59 -6.42 12.00
N ASP A 116 22.71 -6.97 11.17
CA ASP A 116 22.26 -6.36 9.93
C ASP A 116 21.20 -5.30 10.27
N PHE A 117 21.47 -4.03 9.96
CA PHE A 117 20.54 -2.94 10.23
C PHE A 117 19.93 -2.44 8.91
N GLN A 118 18.61 -2.31 8.89
CA GLN A 118 17.87 -1.84 7.71
C GLN A 118 16.94 -0.68 8.07
N SER A 119 17.16 0.46 7.42
CA SER A 119 16.29 1.63 7.49
C SER A 119 15.29 1.61 6.34
N LEU A 120 14.10 1.04 6.58
CA LEU A 120 13.08 0.79 5.56
C LEU A 120 11.89 1.74 5.69
N THR A 121 11.21 1.94 4.58
CA THR A 121 9.91 2.58 4.49
C THR A 121 8.78 1.60 4.22
N TYR A 122 7.55 2.03 4.47
CA TYR A 122 6.38 1.26 4.05
C TYR A 122 6.32 1.06 2.54
N GLN A 123 6.87 2.00 1.76
CA GLN A 123 7.01 1.87 0.31
C GLN A 123 7.96 0.72 -0.03
N ASP A 124 9.13 0.63 0.61
CA ASP A 124 10.09 -0.48 0.37
C ASP A 124 9.44 -1.86 0.63
N LEU A 125 8.62 -1.98 1.68
CA LEU A 125 7.90 -3.23 1.95
C LEU A 125 6.83 -3.55 0.91
N VAL A 126 6.13 -2.53 0.40
CA VAL A 126 5.12 -2.70 -0.65
C VAL A 126 5.80 -3.09 -1.97
N ASP A 127 6.88 -2.42 -2.34
CA ASP A 127 7.63 -2.69 -3.56
C ASP A 127 8.20 -4.11 -3.54
N GLN A 128 8.80 -4.52 -2.42
CA GLN A 128 9.31 -5.88 -2.28
C GLN A 128 8.19 -6.94 -2.34
N LEU A 129 7.03 -6.66 -1.74
CA LEU A 129 5.90 -7.60 -1.78
C LEU A 129 5.30 -7.68 -3.19
N LYS A 130 5.28 -6.56 -3.92
CA LYS A 130 4.82 -6.46 -5.30
C LYS A 130 5.76 -7.19 -6.26
N GLU A 131 7.08 -7.03 -6.10
CA GLU A 131 8.08 -7.78 -6.86
C GLU A 131 7.91 -9.29 -6.63
N LEU A 132 7.78 -9.71 -5.37
CA LEU A 132 7.55 -11.11 -5.04
C LEU A 132 6.25 -11.64 -5.64
N ALA A 133 5.15 -10.88 -5.54
CA ALA A 133 3.88 -11.23 -6.17
C ALA A 133 4.02 -11.36 -7.69
N ASN A 134 4.76 -10.47 -8.35
CA ASN A 134 5.02 -10.56 -9.79
C ASN A 134 5.82 -11.80 -10.17
N ASN A 135 6.75 -12.25 -9.33
CA ASN A 135 7.50 -13.49 -9.57
C ASN A 135 6.61 -14.75 -9.44
N TYR A 136 5.49 -14.64 -8.71
CA TYR A 136 4.53 -15.73 -8.48
C TYR A 136 3.10 -15.31 -8.86
N GLN A 137 2.90 -14.89 -10.12
CA GLN A 137 1.63 -14.33 -10.60
C GLN A 137 0.40 -15.24 -10.39
N PHE A 138 0.61 -16.57 -10.37
CA PHE A 138 -0.46 -17.55 -10.17
C PHE A 138 -0.76 -17.87 -8.70
N GLU A 139 0.01 -17.32 -7.75
CA GLU A 139 -0.22 -17.53 -6.33
C GLU A 139 -1.26 -16.52 -5.79
N HIS A 140 -2.54 -16.89 -5.90
CA HIS A 140 -3.64 -15.99 -5.58
C HIS A 140 -3.64 -15.46 -4.14
N TYR A 141 -3.15 -16.24 -3.16
CA TYR A 141 -3.08 -15.75 -1.78
C TYR A 141 -2.01 -14.66 -1.61
N LEU A 142 -0.90 -14.78 -2.33
CA LEU A 142 0.17 -13.78 -2.35
C LEU A 142 -0.29 -12.50 -3.07
N GLN A 143 -0.97 -12.62 -4.21
CA GLN A 143 -1.56 -11.47 -4.91
C GLN A 143 -2.50 -10.69 -3.99
N ARG A 144 -3.38 -11.41 -3.29
CA ARG A 144 -4.32 -10.80 -2.34
C ARG A 144 -3.62 -10.15 -1.15
N LEU A 145 -2.57 -10.78 -0.61
CA LEU A 145 -1.79 -10.20 0.47
C LEU A 145 -1.12 -8.89 0.03
N ASN A 146 -0.57 -8.85 -1.19
CA ASN A 146 0.03 -7.66 -1.78
C ASN A 146 -0.98 -6.51 -1.89
N GLU A 147 -2.12 -6.75 -2.55
CA GLU A 147 -3.17 -5.74 -2.72
C GLU A 147 -3.71 -5.20 -1.38
N HIS A 148 -3.91 -6.10 -0.41
CA HIS A 148 -4.41 -5.73 0.92
C HIS A 148 -3.39 -4.89 1.69
N PHE A 149 -2.10 -5.24 1.63
CA PHE A 149 -1.05 -4.52 2.34
C PHE A 149 -0.79 -3.14 1.72
N GLU A 150 -0.71 -3.05 0.39
CA GLU A 150 -0.62 -1.79 -0.33
C GLU A 150 -1.82 -0.88 0.02
N SER A 151 -3.04 -1.41 -0.06
CA SER A 151 -4.25 -0.66 0.30
C SER A 151 -4.25 -0.17 1.75
N TYR A 152 -3.69 -0.96 2.68
CA TYR A 152 -3.52 -0.55 4.07
C TYR A 152 -2.52 0.59 4.22
N CYS A 153 -1.33 0.48 3.60
CA CYS A 153 -0.28 1.50 3.66
C CYS A 153 -0.76 2.84 3.07
N ILE A 154 -1.50 2.77 1.96
CA ILE A 154 -2.18 3.94 1.37
C ILE A 154 -3.24 4.49 2.32
N GLY A 155 -4.13 3.63 2.83
CA GLY A 155 -5.22 4.01 3.73
C GLY A 155 -4.76 4.70 5.02
N MET A 156 -3.58 4.32 5.51
CA MET A 156 -2.96 4.89 6.70
C MET A 156 -2.01 6.06 6.40
N ALA A 157 -1.90 6.50 5.15
CA ALA A 157 -0.99 7.55 4.69
C ALA A 157 0.48 7.32 5.10
N LEU A 158 0.94 6.07 4.97
CA LEU A 158 2.26 5.62 5.42
C LEU A 158 3.34 5.71 4.33
N MET A 159 2.93 5.86 3.07
CA MET A 159 3.82 6.02 1.93
C MET A 159 3.92 7.50 1.56
N PRO A 160 5.01 7.95 0.88
CA PRO A 160 5.17 9.34 0.48
C PRO A 160 3.90 9.84 -0.23
N LYS A 161 3.45 11.05 0.11
CA LYS A 161 2.36 11.71 -0.62
C LYS A 161 2.86 12.03 -2.03
N SER A 162 2.77 11.09 -2.95
CA SER A 162 2.65 11.49 -4.35
C SER A 162 1.41 12.37 -4.42
N ASN A 163 1.58 13.61 -4.86
CA ASN A 163 0.43 14.47 -5.12
C ASN A 163 -0.38 13.96 -6.31
N ASN A 164 0.11 12.96 -7.03
CA ASN A 164 -0.43 12.47 -8.28
C ASN A 164 -1.04 11.08 -8.16
N ILE A 165 -1.58 10.74 -6.97
CA ILE A 165 -2.33 9.50 -6.79
C ILE A 165 -3.70 9.60 -7.48
N LEU A 166 -3.93 8.66 -8.41
CA LEU A 166 -5.22 8.34 -9.00
C LEU A 166 -5.86 7.17 -8.24
N ARG A 167 -7.04 7.41 -7.68
CA ARG A 167 -7.88 6.38 -7.06
C ARG A 167 -8.99 5.96 -8.00
N ALA A 168 -8.87 4.79 -8.63
CA ALA A 168 -9.89 4.23 -9.50
C ALA A 168 -10.92 3.42 -8.70
N MET A 169 -12.20 3.80 -8.79
CA MET A 169 -13.32 3.16 -8.09
C MET A 169 -14.17 2.32 -9.04
N ALA A 170 -14.40 1.04 -8.70
CA ALA A 170 -15.36 0.20 -9.41
C ALA A 170 -16.79 0.69 -9.10
N CYS A 171 -17.45 1.24 -10.11
CA CYS A 171 -18.78 1.84 -9.92
C CYS A 171 -19.93 0.93 -10.33
N GLY A 172 -19.67 -0.10 -11.15
CA GLY A 172 -20.68 -1.10 -11.51
C GLY A 172 -21.99 -0.48 -12.03
N GLN A 173 -23.07 -0.65 -11.27
CA GLN A 173 -24.41 -0.14 -11.58
C GLN A 173 -24.55 1.38 -11.36
N SER A 174 -23.77 2.00 -10.47
CA SER A 174 -23.85 3.44 -10.18
C SER A 174 -23.06 4.31 -11.18
N TYR A 175 -22.55 3.71 -12.25
CA TYR A 175 -21.65 4.39 -13.19
C TYR A 175 -22.27 5.60 -13.87
N ASP A 176 -23.47 5.44 -14.44
CA ASP A 176 -24.11 6.50 -15.23
C ASP A 176 -24.48 7.69 -14.33
N LEU A 177 -24.93 7.40 -13.12
CA LEU A 177 -25.18 8.36 -12.05
C LEU A 177 -23.91 9.12 -11.64
N ASN A 178 -22.80 8.41 -11.39
CA ASN A 178 -21.51 9.00 -11.01
C ASN A 178 -20.95 9.91 -12.11
N VAL A 179 -21.09 9.51 -13.38
CA VAL A 179 -20.67 10.30 -14.54
C VAL A 179 -21.54 11.54 -14.70
N LYS A 180 -22.87 11.40 -14.60
CA LYS A 180 -23.83 12.51 -14.75
C LYS A 180 -23.58 13.61 -13.73
N HIS A 181 -23.41 13.23 -12.47
CA HIS A 181 -23.26 14.18 -11.35
C HIS A 181 -21.81 14.54 -11.03
N GLN A 182 -20.85 13.98 -11.78
CA GLN A 182 -19.40 14.21 -11.59
C GLN A 182 -18.99 13.99 -10.13
N PHE A 183 -19.38 12.86 -9.58
CA PHE A 183 -19.14 12.54 -8.18
C PHE A 183 -18.94 11.04 -7.96
N TYR A 184 -18.52 10.71 -6.74
CA TYR A 184 -18.53 9.36 -6.23
C TYR A 184 -19.00 9.35 -4.78
N PHE A 185 -19.72 8.31 -4.35
CA PHE A 185 -20.21 8.17 -2.99
C PHE A 185 -19.78 6.85 -2.35
N ASP A 186 -19.54 6.86 -1.06
CA ASP A 186 -19.29 5.66 -0.24
C ASP A 186 -19.81 5.89 1.19
N LEU A 187 -20.01 4.82 1.96
CA LEU A 187 -20.40 4.96 3.37
C LEU A 187 -19.32 5.72 4.15
N ALA A 188 -19.71 6.66 5.01
CA ALA A 188 -18.75 7.46 5.77
C ALA A 188 -17.91 6.62 6.75
N SER A 189 -18.49 5.51 7.23
CA SER A 189 -17.81 4.49 8.06
C SER A 189 -16.65 3.81 7.34
N ARG A 190 -16.61 3.85 6.00
CA ARG A 190 -15.50 3.30 5.23
C ARG A 190 -14.36 4.30 5.18
N GLY A 191 -13.17 3.83 5.53
CA GLY A 191 -11.95 4.64 5.45
C GLY A 191 -11.61 5.06 4.02
N TYR A 192 -10.88 6.16 3.90
CA TYR A 192 -10.28 6.61 2.64
C TYR A 192 -8.94 7.29 2.92
N SER A 193 -8.04 7.27 1.94
CA SER A 193 -6.78 7.99 1.94
C SER A 193 -6.90 9.33 1.22
N ASP A 194 -5.95 10.25 1.43
CA ASP A 194 -5.84 11.43 0.57
C ASP A 194 -5.38 11.02 -0.84
N PHE A 195 -6.08 11.53 -1.86
CA PHE A 195 -5.72 11.40 -3.27
C PHE A 195 -6.14 12.68 -4.01
N LYS A 196 -5.46 12.99 -5.12
CA LYS A 196 -5.75 14.17 -5.95
C LYS A 196 -6.78 13.84 -7.03
N PHE A 197 -6.65 12.68 -7.65
CA PHE A 197 -7.49 12.27 -8.78
C PHE A 197 -8.38 11.09 -8.42
N LEU A 198 -9.65 11.13 -8.85
CA LEU A 198 -10.58 10.01 -8.76
C LEU A 198 -10.88 9.50 -10.17
N GLY A 199 -10.79 8.19 -10.35
CA GLY A 199 -11.13 7.50 -11.59
C GLY A 199 -12.42 6.71 -11.46
N ILE A 200 -13.30 6.76 -12.46
CA ILE A 200 -14.50 5.92 -12.54
C ILE A 200 -14.19 4.71 -13.42
N TYR A 201 -14.15 3.52 -12.80
CA TYR A 201 -13.82 2.27 -13.48
C TYR A 201 -15.06 1.49 -13.92
N LYS A 202 -15.12 1.14 -15.20
CA LYS A 202 -16.14 0.25 -15.80
C LYS A 202 -15.59 -0.39 -17.08
N TRP A 203 -16.05 -1.60 -17.38
CA TRP A 203 -15.65 -2.37 -18.57
C TRP A 203 -14.12 -2.51 -18.70
N LYS A 204 -13.49 -2.99 -17.63
CA LYS A 204 -12.05 -3.22 -17.55
C LYS A 204 -11.16 -2.01 -17.83
N SER A 205 -11.64 -0.80 -17.58
CA SER A 205 -10.88 0.42 -17.83
C SER A 205 -11.32 1.54 -16.89
N VAL A 206 -10.41 2.45 -16.56
CA VAL A 206 -10.78 3.75 -16.00
C VAL A 206 -11.34 4.58 -17.16
N ARG A 207 -12.63 4.89 -17.11
CA ARG A 207 -13.37 5.55 -18.20
C ARG A 207 -13.41 7.05 -18.06
N HIS A 208 -13.29 7.54 -16.83
CA HIS A 208 -13.27 8.97 -16.53
C HIS A 208 -12.30 9.23 -15.39
N ILE A 209 -11.69 10.40 -15.39
CA ILE A 209 -10.83 10.90 -14.33
C ILE A 209 -11.23 12.34 -13.98
N GLY A 210 -11.25 12.68 -12.70
CA GLY A 210 -11.56 14.03 -12.21
C GLY A 210 -10.69 14.42 -11.04
N LEU A 211 -10.50 15.72 -10.85
CA LEU A 211 -9.85 16.30 -9.68
C LEU A 211 -10.83 16.30 -8.52
N VAL A 212 -10.42 15.85 -7.34
CA VAL A 212 -11.28 15.94 -6.15
C VAL A 212 -11.33 17.39 -5.65
N GLU A 213 -12.40 18.10 -5.98
CA GLU A 213 -12.59 19.48 -5.54
C GLU A 213 -12.95 19.59 -4.06
N ASN A 214 -13.78 18.67 -3.55
CA ASN A 214 -14.19 18.63 -2.16
C ASN A 214 -14.65 17.23 -1.77
N MET A 215 -14.48 16.91 -0.50
CA MET A 215 -15.01 15.72 0.13
C MET A 215 -15.99 16.18 1.20
N ILE A 216 -17.23 15.71 1.12
CA ILE A 216 -18.34 16.14 1.98
C ILE A 216 -18.98 14.89 2.59
N GLN A 217 -19.03 14.81 3.91
CA GLN A 217 -19.90 13.87 4.62
C GLN A 217 -21.18 14.60 5.00
N ALA A 218 -22.32 14.06 4.61
CA ALA A 218 -23.60 14.70 4.81
C ALA A 218 -24.74 13.68 4.97
N ASP A 219 -25.82 14.15 5.58
CA ASP A 219 -27.14 13.54 5.51
C ASP A 219 -28.07 14.45 4.70
N TRP A 220 -29.10 13.86 4.10
CA TRP A 220 -30.15 14.58 3.41
C TRP A 220 -31.52 14.02 3.77
N ASP A 221 -32.48 14.91 4.02
CA ASP A 221 -33.89 14.53 4.11
C ASP A 221 -34.77 15.65 3.54
N GLU A 222 -36.00 15.32 3.13
CA GLU A 222 -36.92 16.27 2.51
C GLU A 222 -37.30 17.45 3.41
N LYS A 223 -37.28 17.29 4.74
CA LYS A 223 -37.75 18.30 5.70
C LYS A 223 -36.65 19.30 6.05
N ASN A 224 -35.43 18.82 6.28
CA ASN A 224 -34.31 19.62 6.76
C ASN A 224 -33.32 19.97 5.64
N GLY A 225 -33.42 19.31 4.47
CA GLY A 225 -32.47 19.45 3.38
C GLY A 225 -31.11 18.84 3.72
N LEU A 226 -30.06 19.31 3.05
CA LEU A 226 -28.70 18.79 3.24
C LEU A 226 -28.09 19.29 4.57
N THR A 227 -27.73 18.35 5.42
CA THR A 227 -26.98 18.55 6.67
C THR A 227 -25.54 18.09 6.50
N VAL A 228 -24.61 19.03 6.37
CA VAL A 228 -23.17 18.72 6.25
C VAL A 228 -22.59 18.45 7.64
N LYS A 229 -22.03 17.24 7.83
CA LYS A 229 -21.37 16.83 9.07
C LYS A 229 -19.89 17.19 9.08
N HIS A 230 -19.23 16.97 7.95
CA HIS A 230 -17.80 17.23 7.78
C HIS A 230 -17.51 17.55 6.32
N SER A 231 -16.58 18.47 6.05
CA SER A 231 -16.07 18.71 4.70
C SER A 231 -14.59 19.04 4.73
N LYS A 232 -13.87 18.64 3.67
CA LYS A 232 -12.42 18.94 3.55
C LYS A 232 -12.18 20.44 3.32
N PHE A 233 -13.04 21.08 2.53
CA PHE A 233 -13.05 22.52 2.29
C PHE A 233 -14.45 23.10 2.55
N PRO A 234 -14.57 24.43 2.75
CA PRO A 234 -15.88 25.08 2.86
C PRO A 234 -16.76 24.73 1.65
N VAL A 235 -17.98 24.25 1.92
CA VAL A 235 -18.92 23.83 0.87
C VAL A 235 -19.55 25.06 0.21
N THR A 236 -19.39 25.20 -1.10
CA THR A 236 -19.98 26.31 -1.86
C THR A 236 -21.48 26.09 -2.11
N LYS A 237 -22.19 27.14 -2.50
CA LYS A 237 -23.62 27.04 -2.86
C LYS A 237 -23.84 26.09 -4.04
N GLU A 238 -23.01 26.19 -5.07
CA GLU A 238 -23.06 25.33 -6.26
C GLU A 238 -22.78 23.86 -5.90
N GLN A 239 -21.77 23.59 -5.07
CA GLN A 239 -21.49 22.25 -4.57
C GLN A 239 -22.67 21.67 -3.79
N LYS A 240 -23.32 22.49 -2.96
CA LYS A 240 -24.49 22.09 -2.19
C LYS A 240 -25.67 21.73 -3.09
N GLU A 241 -25.94 22.54 -4.12
CA GLU A 241 -27.02 22.30 -5.08
C GLU A 241 -26.76 21.02 -5.89
N ARG A 242 -25.56 20.87 -6.48
CA ARG A 242 -25.16 19.66 -7.22
C ARG A 242 -25.24 18.40 -6.35
N LEU A 243 -24.78 18.47 -5.11
CA LEU A 243 -24.84 17.33 -4.19
C LEU A 243 -26.28 16.94 -3.84
N VAL A 244 -27.17 17.91 -3.61
CA VAL A 244 -28.60 17.63 -3.34
C VAL A 244 -29.28 16.98 -4.53
N GLU A 245 -29.02 17.46 -5.75
CA GLU A 245 -29.56 16.86 -6.97
C GLU A 245 -29.05 15.42 -7.14
N ALA A 246 -27.75 15.21 -6.94
CA ALA A 246 -27.14 13.89 -7.01
C ALA A 246 -27.74 12.91 -6.00
N ILE A 247 -27.94 13.33 -4.74
CA ILE A 247 -28.54 12.47 -3.70
C ILE A 247 -29.98 12.11 -4.07
N LYS A 248 -30.79 13.07 -4.52
CA LYS A 248 -32.19 12.80 -4.90
C LYS A 248 -32.28 11.77 -6.02
N GLU A 249 -31.52 11.95 -7.09
CA GLU A 249 -31.51 11.01 -8.21
C GLU A 249 -30.92 9.65 -7.80
N SER A 250 -29.92 9.63 -6.92
CA SER A 250 -29.38 8.38 -6.36
C SER A 250 -30.48 7.56 -5.66
N ILE A 251 -31.34 8.22 -4.87
CA ILE A 251 -32.47 7.57 -4.17
C ILE A 251 -33.51 7.06 -5.16
N GLU A 252 -33.83 7.85 -6.20
CA GLU A 252 -34.74 7.45 -7.28
C GLU A 252 -34.23 6.20 -8.03
N ASP A 253 -32.92 6.11 -8.22
CA ASP A 253 -32.22 4.95 -8.80
C ASP A 253 -32.06 3.77 -7.81
N GLY A 254 -32.59 3.90 -6.59
CA GLY A 254 -32.61 2.84 -5.58
C GLY A 254 -31.39 2.78 -4.66
N TRP A 255 -30.54 3.81 -4.64
CA TRP A 255 -29.38 3.89 -3.76
C TRP A 255 -29.71 4.61 -2.45
N GLU A 256 -29.44 3.94 -1.32
CA GLU A 256 -29.65 4.50 0.02
C GLU A 256 -28.45 5.38 0.45
N VAL A 257 -28.28 6.53 -0.20
CA VAL A 257 -27.15 7.46 0.06
C VAL A 257 -27.52 8.65 0.94
N ASP A 258 -28.76 8.73 1.40
CA ASP A 258 -29.33 9.85 2.15
C ASP A 258 -28.76 9.98 3.58
N LYS A 259 -28.12 8.94 4.12
CA LYS A 259 -27.62 8.91 5.51
C LYS A 259 -26.20 8.41 5.64
N ASP A 260 -25.39 9.17 6.37
CA ASP A 260 -24.01 8.86 6.75
C ASP A 260 -23.13 8.43 5.58
N HIS A 261 -23.27 9.13 4.46
CA HIS A 261 -22.46 8.94 3.27
C HIS A 261 -21.41 10.04 3.12
N ARG A 262 -20.32 9.66 2.49
CA ARG A 262 -19.24 10.54 2.05
C ARG A 262 -19.32 10.66 0.54
N PHE A 263 -19.28 11.90 0.08
CA PHE A 263 -19.34 12.28 -1.31
C PHE A 263 -18.03 12.94 -1.72
N PHE A 264 -17.48 12.49 -2.83
CA PHE A 264 -16.33 13.08 -3.49
C PHE A 264 -16.84 13.81 -4.72
N LEU A 265 -16.90 15.14 -4.65
CA LEU A 265 -17.25 15.96 -5.79
C LEU A 265 -16.03 16.13 -6.68
N LEU A 266 -16.24 16.08 -8.00
CA LEU A 266 -15.18 16.12 -8.99
C LEU A 266 -15.27 17.40 -9.83
N ALA A 267 -14.10 17.98 -10.07
CA ALA A 267 -13.87 19.07 -11.02
C ALA A 267 -13.04 18.55 -12.20
N ASP A 268 -13.12 19.25 -13.33
CA ASP A 268 -12.41 18.93 -14.57
C ASP A 268 -12.56 17.45 -14.99
N PHE A 269 -13.76 16.91 -14.76
CA PHE A 269 -14.08 15.52 -15.00
C PHE A 269 -14.11 15.20 -16.50
N THR A 270 -13.20 14.35 -16.95
CA THR A 270 -12.94 14.10 -18.37
C THR A 270 -12.87 12.60 -18.68
N ASN A 271 -13.15 12.23 -19.93
CA ASN A 271 -13.14 10.85 -20.40
C ASN A 271 -11.70 10.38 -20.66
N THR A 272 -11.42 9.12 -20.32
CA THR A 272 -10.15 8.42 -20.61
C THR A 272 -10.42 6.93 -20.89
N ASP A 273 -9.37 6.16 -21.19
CA ASP A 273 -9.46 4.72 -21.42
C ASP A 273 -8.21 3.99 -20.88
N PHE A 274 -7.92 4.16 -19.59
CA PHE A 274 -6.78 3.52 -18.95
C PHE A 274 -7.07 2.03 -18.67
N LYS A 275 -6.63 1.18 -19.60
CA LYS A 275 -7.17 -0.17 -19.76
C LYS A 275 -6.42 -1.23 -18.96
N LYS A 276 -7.18 -2.09 -18.27
CA LYS A 276 -6.69 -3.28 -17.58
C LYS A 276 -6.53 -4.46 -18.54
N THR A 277 -5.35 -5.03 -18.63
CA THR A 277 -5.04 -6.17 -19.51
C THR A 277 -5.42 -7.50 -18.88
N SER A 278 -5.08 -7.72 -17.60
CA SER A 278 -5.27 -9.03 -16.94
C SER A 278 -6.76 -9.43 -16.76
N PRO A 279 -7.09 -10.72 -16.65
CA PRO A 279 -8.48 -11.19 -16.51
C PRO A 279 -9.22 -10.59 -15.30
N GLY A 280 -10.55 -10.52 -15.39
CA GLY A 280 -11.40 -9.97 -14.31
C GLY A 280 -11.35 -8.44 -14.17
N GLY A 281 -12.32 -7.88 -13.43
CA GLY A 281 -12.34 -6.45 -13.07
C GLY A 281 -11.51 -6.15 -11.82
N ILE A 282 -11.44 -4.88 -11.41
CA ILE A 282 -10.86 -4.54 -10.09
C ILE A 282 -11.79 -4.91 -8.95
N PHE A 283 -11.18 -5.26 -7.82
CA PHE A 283 -11.91 -5.46 -6.59
C PHE A 283 -12.10 -4.12 -5.86
N ARG A 284 -13.26 -3.49 -6.06
CA ARG A 284 -13.71 -2.23 -5.42
C ARG A 284 -12.89 -0.98 -5.75
N VAL A 285 -11.58 -0.98 -5.50
CA VAL A 285 -10.69 0.19 -5.68
C VAL A 285 -9.31 -0.26 -6.15
N ARG A 286 -8.66 0.57 -6.97
CA ARG A 286 -7.24 0.46 -7.32
C ARG A 286 -6.60 1.83 -7.22
N PHE A 287 -5.36 1.89 -6.74
CA PHE A 287 -4.57 3.11 -6.71
C PHE A 287 -3.48 3.05 -7.77
N PHE A 288 -3.21 4.18 -8.38
CA PHE A 288 -2.10 4.37 -9.31
C PHE A 288 -1.34 5.61 -8.86
N ASN A 289 -0.03 5.47 -8.67
CA ASN A 289 0.83 6.61 -8.71
C ASN A 289 1.03 6.96 -10.18
N LEU A 290 0.53 8.13 -10.62
CA LEU A 290 0.65 8.51 -12.03
C LEU A 290 2.10 8.73 -12.45
N GLU A 291 3.01 8.97 -11.50
CA GLU A 291 4.45 9.08 -11.74
C GLU A 291 5.08 7.72 -12.11
N ASP A 292 4.42 6.60 -11.80
CA ASP A 292 4.87 5.26 -12.20
C ASP A 292 4.30 4.86 -13.59
N VAL A 293 3.33 5.62 -14.09
CA VAL A 293 2.59 5.32 -15.33
C VAL A 293 2.98 6.28 -16.45
N LEU A 294 3.30 7.52 -16.12
CA LEU A 294 3.60 8.59 -17.06
C LEU A 294 5.03 9.06 -16.84
N ASP A 295 5.78 9.29 -17.93
CA ASP A 295 7.16 9.83 -17.87
C ASP A 295 7.21 11.19 -17.14
N GLU A 296 6.19 12.03 -17.34
CA GLU A 296 5.96 13.29 -16.65
C GLU A 296 4.46 13.43 -16.41
N VAL A 297 4.05 13.77 -15.19
CA VAL A 297 2.63 13.98 -14.85
C VAL A 297 2.27 15.44 -15.09
N PRO A 298 1.47 15.78 -16.11
CA PRO A 298 1.05 17.15 -16.36
C PRO A 298 0.16 17.71 -15.25
N ASP A 299 0.16 19.03 -15.08
CA ASP A 299 -0.83 19.69 -14.20
C ASP A 299 -2.25 19.69 -14.78
N ASP A 300 -2.38 19.68 -16.11
CA ASP A 300 -3.68 19.63 -16.80
C ASP A 300 -4.21 18.19 -16.86
N ILE A 301 -5.31 17.94 -16.16
CA ILE A 301 -5.99 16.65 -16.10
C ILE A 301 -6.47 16.15 -17.47
N LYS A 302 -6.75 17.05 -18.42
CA LYS A 302 -7.11 16.63 -19.78
C LYS A 302 -5.92 15.98 -20.48
N LEU A 303 -4.72 16.51 -20.26
CA LEU A 303 -3.51 15.92 -20.82
C LEU A 303 -3.18 14.57 -20.16
N ILE A 304 -3.33 14.49 -18.82
CA ILE A 304 -3.25 13.21 -18.09
C ILE A 304 -4.22 12.20 -18.71
N ALA A 305 -5.48 12.59 -18.92
CA ALA A 305 -6.52 11.72 -19.45
C ALA A 305 -6.22 11.22 -20.87
N GLU A 306 -5.65 12.06 -21.73
CA GLU A 306 -5.23 11.65 -23.08
C GLU A 306 -4.03 10.69 -23.04
N GLN A 307 -3.02 10.95 -22.22
CA GLN A 307 -1.87 10.05 -22.06
C GLN A 307 -2.31 8.69 -21.50
N LEU A 308 -3.21 8.67 -20.51
CA LEU A 308 -3.73 7.43 -19.95
C LEU A 308 -4.51 6.55 -20.94
N LYS A 309 -4.99 7.08 -22.08
CA LYS A 309 -5.66 6.26 -23.12
C LYS A 309 -4.70 5.35 -23.88
N ILE A 310 -3.43 5.73 -23.97
CA ILE A 310 -2.40 4.93 -24.65
C ILE A 310 -1.72 3.95 -23.69
N GLU A 311 -1.84 4.18 -22.38
CA GLU A 311 -1.28 3.33 -21.36
C GLU A 311 -2.18 2.14 -21.00
N MET A 312 -1.54 1.07 -20.54
CA MET A 312 -2.21 -0.15 -20.08
C MET A 312 -1.59 -0.64 -18.79
N TRP A 313 -2.37 -1.37 -18.00
CA TRP A 313 -1.91 -1.87 -16.71
C TRP A 313 -2.48 -3.25 -16.41
N GLU A 314 -1.78 -4.01 -15.56
CA GLU A 314 -2.16 -5.37 -15.16
C GLU A 314 -3.09 -5.42 -13.94
#